data_AF-M7AEN7-F1
#
_entry.id   AF-M7AEN7-F1
#
_cell.length_a   1.000
_cell.length_b   1.000
_cell.length_c   1.000
_cell.angle_alpha   90.00
_cell.angle_beta   90.00
_cell.angle_gamma   90.00
#
_symmetry.space_group_name_H-M   'P 1'
#
loop_
_entity.id
_entity.type
_entity.pdbx_description
1 polymer ?
#
loop_
_entity_poly.entity_id
_entity_poly.type
_entity_poly.pdbx_seq_one_letter_code
_entity_poly.pdbx_strand_id
1 'polypeptide(L)'
;MSKSENQVPTPETFVLSSEDTQDMIGDQELKVLMLQYNPGAFKDIDLIEKGVENYFLFNQSPFALTKIEQLQHLKLNDLKFLEERRGIQSYQFLLFQKEIRELQIANVIIRPASLKADQIVKVKRGCVLQSVAAILEMLYARDQFILNISKNSDVEDWVHQNYINVDDKGIQINLSDSKFLEKSMQNLESLSLESLLDRLKVRGDLFSNIFQILNQKPGEILNQLSLIKVEPEVLPVLEKRGSRSPLLQLHPRFHLFQPSFEELLSFRHTSKEKNEQNKSTELEIIFELFNVIARKILLQILPGEESSWIELTGHSQAERYLQELKKHPAFTSGKSWAGGGDFIRSYEVLLQTVRTLEHLKKESLINLITGENLVRFKESKEPIHFDLSNFEVDDASIKSVGMSRTELFREVLERIRSREDFLKKKEKVPEVKRLG
;
A
#
# COMPACT_ATOMS: atom_id res chain seq x y z
N MET A 1 1.21 1.42 -47.60
CA MET A 1 1.82 0.18 -47.10
C MET A 1 2.35 0.52 -45.70
N SER A 2 1.63 0.14 -44.62
CA SER A 2 1.80 -1.10 -43.83
C SER A 2 3.18 -1.18 -43.17
N LYS A 3 3.38 -1.42 -41.87
CA LYS A 3 2.56 -1.53 -40.65
C LYS A 3 3.62 -1.57 -39.52
N SER A 4 3.33 -0.92 -38.39
CA SER A 4 3.70 -1.31 -37.02
C SER A 4 4.91 -2.21 -36.79
N GLU A 5 5.94 -1.68 -36.13
CA GLU A 5 6.65 -2.41 -35.07
C GLU A 5 6.41 -1.68 -33.75
N ASN A 6 5.21 -1.89 -33.19
CA ASN A 6 5.04 -1.81 -31.74
C ASN A 6 5.78 -3.03 -31.18
N GLN A 7 7.08 -2.88 -30.91
CA GLN A 7 7.76 -3.79 -30.00
C GLN A 7 7.13 -3.55 -28.62
N VAL A 8 6.21 -4.44 -28.26
CA VAL A 8 5.77 -4.60 -26.88
C VAL A 8 7.04 -4.90 -26.08
N PRO A 9 7.40 -4.09 -25.06
CA PRO A 9 8.53 -4.39 -24.22
C PRO A 9 8.33 -5.78 -23.64
N THR A 10 9.27 -6.69 -23.90
CA THR A 10 9.26 -8.00 -23.25
C THR A 10 9.36 -7.74 -21.75
N PRO A 11 8.45 -8.27 -20.91
CA PRO A 11 8.52 -8.04 -19.48
C PRO A 11 9.90 -8.49 -18.99
N GLU A 12 10.68 -7.58 -18.42
CA GLU A 12 11.90 -7.94 -17.70
C GLU A 12 11.54 -9.08 -16.74
N THR A 13 12.24 -10.19 -16.92
CA THR A 13 11.84 -11.47 -16.36
C THR A 13 11.98 -11.37 -14.85
N PHE A 14 10.85 -11.27 -14.15
CA PHE A 14 10.80 -11.41 -12.70
C PHE A 14 11.44 -12.74 -12.32
N VAL A 15 12.66 -12.67 -11.79
CA VAL A 15 13.34 -13.81 -11.18
C VAL A 15 12.75 -13.92 -9.78
N LEU A 16 11.87 -14.92 -9.58
CA LEU A 16 11.49 -15.37 -8.24
C LEU A 16 12.78 -15.56 -7.45
N SER A 17 12.84 -15.04 -6.21
CA SER A 17 13.94 -15.36 -5.30
C SER A 17 14.19 -16.87 -5.34
N SER A 18 15.34 -17.25 -5.87
CA SER A 18 15.56 -18.59 -6.42
C SER A 18 15.62 -19.61 -5.30
N GLU A 19 14.51 -20.29 -5.04
CA GLU A 19 14.59 -21.64 -4.50
C GLU A 19 15.14 -22.55 -5.61
N ASP A 20 16.13 -23.38 -5.29
CA ASP A 20 16.63 -24.48 -6.13
C ASP A 20 15.51 -25.51 -6.35
N THR A 21 14.53 -25.14 -7.18
CA THR A 21 13.41 -26.01 -7.55
C THR A 21 13.99 -27.10 -8.45
N GLN A 22 13.86 -28.35 -8.01
CA GLN A 22 14.38 -29.51 -8.73
C GLN A 22 13.27 -30.21 -9.52
N ASP A 23 13.67 -30.99 -10.52
CA ASP A 23 12.75 -31.90 -11.22
C ASP A 23 12.14 -32.90 -10.22
N MET A 24 10.86 -33.22 -10.45
CA MET A 24 10.12 -34.21 -9.66
C MET A 24 10.48 -35.63 -10.09
N ILE A 25 10.24 -36.57 -9.18
CA ILE A 25 10.41 -37.99 -9.47
C ILE A 25 9.40 -38.47 -10.52
N GLY A 26 9.84 -39.44 -11.33
CA GLY A 26 9.03 -40.10 -12.36
C GLY A 26 7.92 -40.99 -11.79
N ASP A 27 6.97 -41.36 -12.64
CA ASP A 27 5.79 -42.14 -12.22
C ASP A 27 6.11 -43.53 -11.67
N GLN A 28 7.22 -44.14 -12.11
CA GLN A 28 7.66 -45.43 -11.57
C GLN A 28 8.12 -45.30 -10.12
N GLU A 29 8.98 -44.31 -9.84
CA GLU A 29 9.45 -44.01 -8.49
C GLU A 29 8.29 -43.57 -7.59
N LEU A 30 7.39 -42.73 -8.10
CA LEU A 30 6.18 -42.34 -7.39
C LEU A 30 5.33 -43.56 -7.06
N LYS A 31 5.10 -44.48 -8.01
CA LYS A 31 4.35 -45.72 -7.74
C LYS A 31 4.99 -46.53 -6.61
N VAL A 32 6.32 -46.64 -6.57
CA VAL A 32 7.02 -47.33 -5.48
C VAL A 32 6.80 -46.62 -4.14
N LEU A 33 6.93 -45.29 -4.10
CA LEU A 33 6.64 -44.51 -2.88
C LEU A 33 5.18 -44.65 -2.46
N MET A 34 4.27 -44.78 -3.42
CA MET A 34 2.84 -44.86 -3.18
C MET A 34 2.36 -46.24 -2.65
N LEU A 35 3.18 -47.30 -2.76
CA LEU A 35 2.84 -48.66 -2.30
C LEU A 35 2.52 -48.75 -0.81
N GLN A 36 3.07 -47.84 0.01
CA GLN A 36 2.83 -47.79 1.45
C GLN A 36 1.51 -47.08 1.83
N TYR A 37 0.80 -46.49 0.86
CA TYR A 37 -0.43 -45.73 1.08
C TYR A 37 -1.68 -46.50 0.67
N ASN A 38 -2.84 -45.96 1.03
CA ASN A 38 -4.12 -46.47 0.56
C ASN A 38 -4.20 -46.38 -0.98
N PRO A 39 -4.68 -47.41 -1.70
CA PRO A 39 -4.89 -47.34 -3.15
C PRO A 39 -5.71 -46.13 -3.65
N GLY A 40 -6.60 -45.59 -2.80
CA GLY A 40 -7.34 -44.36 -3.07
C GLY A 40 -6.45 -43.12 -3.23
N ALA A 41 -5.24 -43.11 -2.65
CA ALA A 41 -4.31 -41.99 -2.72
C ALA A 41 -3.82 -41.70 -4.14
N PHE A 42 -3.86 -42.67 -5.06
CA PHE A 42 -3.61 -42.40 -6.48
C PHE A 42 -4.66 -41.48 -7.10
N LYS A 43 -5.93 -41.55 -6.66
CA LYS A 43 -6.98 -40.64 -7.14
C LYS A 43 -6.70 -39.19 -6.73
N ASP A 44 -6.11 -38.99 -5.55
CA ASP A 44 -5.69 -37.67 -5.09
C ASP A 44 -4.52 -37.14 -5.93
N ILE A 45 -3.56 -38.00 -6.31
CA ILE A 45 -2.48 -37.65 -7.25
C ILE A 45 -3.05 -37.26 -8.62
N ASP A 46 -3.95 -38.06 -9.19
CA ASP A 46 -4.60 -37.75 -10.46
C ASP A 46 -5.35 -36.41 -10.40
N LEU A 47 -6.00 -36.12 -9.26
CA LEU A 47 -6.65 -34.84 -9.01
C LEU A 47 -5.65 -33.68 -8.96
N ILE A 48 -4.50 -33.85 -8.32
CA ILE A 48 -3.43 -32.85 -8.25
C ILE A 48 -2.89 -32.56 -9.66
N GLU A 49 -2.56 -33.58 -10.44
CA GLU A 49 -2.04 -33.44 -11.80
C GLU A 49 -3.05 -32.72 -12.70
N LYS A 50 -4.32 -33.13 -12.64
CA LYS A 50 -5.42 -32.46 -13.35
C LYS A 50 -5.60 -31.00 -12.92
N GLY A 51 -5.39 -30.68 -11.64
CA GLY A 51 -5.41 -29.30 -11.15
C GLY A 51 -4.34 -28.44 -11.80
N VAL A 52 -3.13 -28.97 -11.97
CA VAL A 52 -2.03 -28.28 -12.67
C VAL A 52 -2.29 -28.17 -14.17
N GLU A 53 -2.87 -29.18 -14.81
CA GLU A 53 -3.31 -29.09 -16.21
C GLU A 53 -4.34 -27.96 -16.39
N ASN A 54 -5.36 -27.93 -15.52
CA ASN A 54 -6.39 -26.89 -15.53
C ASN A 54 -5.80 -25.50 -15.28
N TYR A 55 -4.80 -25.36 -14.40
CA TYR A 55 -4.09 -24.10 -14.19
C TYR A 55 -3.56 -23.53 -15.51
N PHE A 56 -2.90 -24.36 -16.35
CA PHE A 56 -2.41 -23.91 -17.65
C PHE A 56 -3.53 -23.68 -18.67
N LEU A 57 -4.58 -24.52 -18.66
CA LEU A 57 -5.74 -24.36 -19.55
C LEU A 57 -6.54 -23.08 -19.27
N PHE A 58 -6.63 -22.65 -18.00
CA PHE A 58 -7.37 -21.48 -17.57
C PHE A 58 -6.48 -20.24 -17.37
N ASN A 59 -5.55 -20.01 -18.30
CA ASN A 59 -4.68 -18.82 -18.32
C ASN A 59 -3.90 -18.59 -17.01
N GLN A 60 -3.25 -19.64 -16.50
CA GLN A 60 -2.40 -19.56 -15.31
C GLN A 60 -3.18 -19.15 -14.05
N SER A 61 -4.42 -19.60 -13.91
CA SER A 61 -5.28 -19.27 -12.76
C SER A 61 -5.02 -20.20 -11.56
N PRO A 62 -4.49 -19.70 -10.43
CA PRO A 62 -4.22 -20.54 -9.25
C PRO A 62 -5.47 -21.16 -8.62
N PHE A 63 -6.66 -20.63 -8.91
CA PHE A 63 -7.92 -21.20 -8.43
C PHE A 63 -8.21 -22.60 -8.98
N ALA A 64 -7.59 -22.98 -10.09
CA ALA A 64 -7.72 -24.31 -10.68
C ALA A 64 -6.86 -25.38 -9.99
N LEU A 65 -5.88 -24.97 -9.18
CA LEU A 65 -4.99 -25.88 -8.47
C LEU A 65 -5.73 -26.62 -7.36
N THR A 66 -5.33 -27.86 -7.15
CA THR A 66 -5.89 -28.71 -6.10
C THR A 66 -5.42 -28.24 -4.74
N LYS A 67 -6.38 -27.96 -3.86
CA LYS A 67 -6.12 -27.51 -2.49
C LYS A 67 -6.03 -28.69 -1.53
N ILE A 68 -5.28 -28.53 -0.44
CA ILE A 68 -5.09 -29.60 0.56
C ILE A 68 -6.44 -30.08 1.10
N GLU A 69 -7.38 -29.16 1.36
CA GLU A 69 -8.72 -29.48 1.88
C GLU A 69 -9.61 -30.28 0.92
N GLN A 70 -9.24 -30.39 -0.36
CA GLN A 70 -10.00 -31.15 -1.36
C GLN A 70 -9.57 -32.63 -1.43
N LEU A 71 -8.43 -32.99 -0.82
CA LEU A 71 -7.90 -34.35 -0.83
C LEU A 71 -8.67 -35.25 0.13
N GLN A 72 -8.99 -36.47 -0.30
CA GLN A 72 -9.81 -37.41 0.48
C GLN A 72 -8.99 -38.49 1.18
N HIS A 73 -7.80 -38.80 0.66
CA HIS A 73 -7.03 -39.97 1.02
C HIS A 73 -5.63 -39.63 1.56
N LEU A 74 -4.94 -38.66 0.98
CA LEU A 74 -3.63 -38.18 1.42
C LEU A 74 -3.77 -37.22 2.61
N LYS A 75 -3.21 -37.60 3.75
CA LYS A 75 -3.17 -36.74 4.95
C LYS A 75 -1.93 -35.85 4.94
N LEU A 76 -1.90 -34.86 5.84
CA LEU A 76 -0.79 -33.90 5.94
C LEU A 76 0.59 -34.56 6.08
N ASN A 77 0.71 -35.65 6.86
CA ASN A 77 1.98 -36.38 7.01
C ASN A 77 2.41 -37.09 5.72
N ASP A 78 1.43 -37.58 4.95
CA ASP A 78 1.66 -38.25 3.67
C ASP A 78 2.18 -37.22 2.65
N LEU A 79 1.57 -36.04 2.62
CA LEU A 79 1.99 -34.92 1.77
C LEU A 79 3.41 -34.46 2.10
N LYS A 80 3.76 -34.33 3.38
CA LYS A 80 5.13 -33.98 3.81
C LYS A 80 6.14 -35.02 3.34
N PHE A 81 5.84 -36.30 3.50
CA PHE A 81 6.72 -37.37 3.04
C PHE A 81 6.90 -37.34 1.51
N LEU A 82 5.82 -37.13 0.76
CA LEU A 82 5.89 -37.03 -0.70
C LEU A 82 6.67 -35.78 -1.14
N GLU A 83 6.53 -34.65 -0.44
CA GLU A 83 7.29 -33.43 -0.70
C GLU A 83 8.80 -33.63 -0.45
N GLU A 84 9.20 -34.25 0.67
CA GLU A 84 10.59 -34.59 0.98
C GLU A 84 11.23 -35.50 -0.08
N ARG A 85 10.43 -36.33 -0.75
CA ARG A 85 10.87 -37.24 -1.82
C ARG A 85 10.69 -36.67 -3.23
N ARG A 86 10.29 -35.40 -3.36
CA ARG A 86 10.02 -34.72 -4.65
C ARG A 86 8.91 -35.38 -5.48
N GLY A 87 7.96 -36.05 -4.83
CA GLY A 87 6.75 -36.58 -5.44
C GLY A 87 5.72 -35.49 -5.73
N ILE A 88 5.65 -34.48 -4.87
CA ILE A 88 4.80 -33.30 -5.03
C ILE A 88 5.55 -32.07 -4.51
N GLN A 89 4.99 -30.88 -4.71
CA GLN A 89 5.42 -29.67 -4.02
C GLN A 89 4.22 -28.92 -3.45
N SER A 90 4.29 -28.55 -2.18
CA SER A 90 3.24 -27.75 -1.53
C SER A 90 3.56 -26.26 -1.70
N TYR A 91 2.55 -25.45 -1.98
CA TYR A 91 2.69 -23.99 -2.08
C TYR A 91 1.46 -23.26 -1.53
N GLN A 92 1.51 -21.94 -1.53
CA GLN A 92 0.44 -21.09 -1.02
C GLN A 92 0.13 -19.95 -1.99
N PHE A 93 -1.10 -19.46 -1.94
CA PHE A 93 -1.45 -18.14 -2.46
C PHE A 93 -2.49 -17.47 -1.58
N LEU A 94 -2.59 -16.14 -1.68
CA LEU A 94 -3.59 -15.34 -0.99
C LEU A 94 -4.83 -15.14 -1.87
N LEU A 95 -5.99 -15.15 -1.23
CA LEU A 95 -7.27 -14.78 -1.81
C LEU A 95 -7.96 -13.76 -0.92
N PHE A 96 -8.67 -12.82 -1.53
CA PHE A 96 -9.49 -11.85 -0.81
C PHE A 96 -10.95 -12.30 -0.82
N GLN A 97 -11.54 -12.48 0.36
CA GLN A 97 -12.97 -12.80 0.49
C GLN A 97 -13.77 -11.51 0.56
N LYS A 98 -14.50 -11.20 -0.52
CA LYS A 98 -15.25 -9.93 -0.65
C LYS A 98 -16.36 -9.80 0.40
N GLU A 99 -16.95 -10.91 0.84
CA GLU A 99 -18.07 -10.95 1.79
C GLU A 99 -17.66 -10.51 3.20
N ILE A 100 -16.53 -11.02 3.69
CA ILE A 100 -16.01 -10.72 5.04
C ILE A 100 -14.89 -9.67 5.02
N ARG A 101 -14.42 -9.28 3.83
CA ARG A 101 -13.34 -8.31 3.60
C ARG A 101 -12.00 -8.69 4.25
N GLU A 102 -11.67 -9.97 4.19
CA GLU A 102 -10.43 -10.50 4.77
C GLU A 102 -9.59 -11.25 3.74
N LEU A 103 -8.27 -11.22 3.93
CA LEU A 103 -7.32 -12.06 3.21
C LEU A 103 -7.30 -13.46 3.83
N GLN A 104 -7.20 -14.49 2.98
CA GLN A 104 -7.06 -15.87 3.39
C GLN A 104 -5.96 -16.58 2.60
N ILE A 105 -5.44 -17.66 3.18
CA ILE A 105 -4.45 -18.53 2.55
C ILE A 105 -5.17 -19.73 1.93
N ALA A 106 -4.87 -20.00 0.66
CA ALA A 106 -5.12 -21.30 0.05
C ALA A 106 -3.81 -22.09 -0.01
N ASN A 107 -3.81 -23.30 0.55
CA ASN A 107 -2.69 -24.23 0.46
C ASN A 107 -2.93 -25.16 -0.73
N VAL A 108 -2.02 -25.14 -1.70
CA VAL A 108 -2.14 -25.90 -2.94
C VAL A 108 -1.02 -26.90 -3.09
N ILE A 109 -1.27 -27.92 -3.89
CA ILE A 109 -0.28 -28.94 -4.23
C ILE A 109 -0.02 -28.90 -5.73
N ILE A 110 1.26 -29.01 -6.08
CA ILE A 110 1.77 -28.88 -7.43
C ILE A 110 2.44 -30.21 -7.81
N ARG A 111 1.99 -30.79 -8.91
CA ARG A 111 2.69 -31.85 -9.66
C ARG A 111 2.38 -31.72 -11.15
N PRO A 112 3.25 -31.11 -11.97
CA PRO A 112 3.01 -31.00 -13.41
C PRO A 112 3.31 -32.32 -14.11
N ALA A 113 2.57 -32.66 -15.17
CA ALA A 113 2.82 -33.86 -15.98
C ALA A 113 4.23 -33.92 -16.60
N SER A 114 4.88 -32.77 -16.85
CA SER A 114 6.26 -32.74 -17.37
C SER A 114 7.31 -33.08 -16.31
N LEU A 115 6.94 -33.01 -15.02
CA LEU A 115 7.83 -33.19 -13.87
C LEU A 115 9.01 -32.20 -13.82
N LYS A 116 9.00 -31.16 -14.66
CA LYS A 116 10.09 -30.20 -14.79
C LYS A 116 9.98 -29.06 -13.80
N ALA A 117 11.13 -28.67 -13.24
CA ALA A 117 11.26 -27.53 -12.34
C ALA A 117 10.69 -26.23 -12.93
N ASP A 118 10.88 -26.00 -14.24
CA ASP A 118 10.42 -24.78 -14.91
C ASP A 118 8.89 -24.59 -14.84
N GLN A 119 8.12 -25.68 -14.93
CA GLN A 119 6.66 -25.63 -14.81
C GLN A 119 6.24 -25.37 -13.38
N ILE A 120 6.93 -25.95 -12.39
CA ILE A 120 6.68 -25.68 -10.97
C ILE A 120 6.91 -24.19 -10.68
N VAL A 121 8.01 -23.62 -11.18
CA VAL A 121 8.32 -22.19 -11.04
C VAL A 121 7.23 -21.32 -11.69
N LYS A 122 6.71 -21.69 -12.86
CA LYS A 122 5.58 -20.99 -13.49
C LYS A 122 4.31 -21.03 -12.66
N VAL A 123 3.99 -22.16 -12.03
CA VAL A 123 2.83 -22.29 -11.13
C VAL A 123 3.03 -21.43 -9.88
N LYS A 124 4.19 -21.51 -9.22
CA LYS A 124 4.54 -20.65 -8.07
C LYS A 124 4.44 -19.17 -8.41
N ARG A 125 4.90 -18.75 -9.61
CA ARG A 125 4.77 -17.37 -10.09
C ARG A 125 3.31 -16.93 -10.18
N GLY A 126 2.43 -17.76 -10.73
CA GLY A 126 0.99 -17.46 -10.77
C GLY A 126 0.39 -17.28 -9.38
N CYS A 127 0.77 -18.15 -8.43
CA CYS A 127 0.38 -18.03 -7.02
C CYS A 127 0.84 -16.70 -6.38
N VAL A 128 2.07 -16.27 -6.65
CA VAL A 128 2.57 -14.95 -6.18
C VAL A 128 1.75 -13.81 -6.79
N LEU A 129 1.54 -13.81 -8.10
CA LEU A 129 0.78 -12.75 -8.79
C LEU A 129 -0.68 -12.67 -8.31
N GLN A 130 -1.31 -13.82 -8.07
CA GLN A 130 -2.66 -13.88 -7.49
C GLN A 130 -2.68 -13.31 -6.07
N SER A 131 -1.62 -13.53 -5.29
CA SER A 131 -1.52 -13.00 -3.93
C SER A 131 -1.36 -11.48 -3.92
N VAL A 132 -0.58 -10.95 -4.87
CA VAL A 132 -0.46 -9.50 -5.11
C VAL A 132 -1.82 -8.92 -5.50
N ALA A 133 -2.53 -9.56 -6.44
CA ALA A 133 -3.88 -9.13 -6.83
C ALA A 133 -4.85 -9.11 -5.64
N ALA A 134 -4.86 -10.16 -4.81
CA ALA A 134 -5.70 -10.22 -3.61
C ALA A 134 -5.39 -9.10 -2.60
N ILE A 135 -4.11 -8.75 -2.40
CA ILE A 135 -3.73 -7.62 -1.54
C ILE A 135 -4.22 -6.29 -2.13
N LEU A 136 -4.16 -6.12 -3.45
CA LEU A 136 -4.69 -4.93 -4.12
C LEU A 136 -6.22 -4.86 -4.02
N GLU A 137 -6.94 -5.99 -4.12
CA GLU A 137 -8.40 -6.04 -3.87
C GLU A 137 -8.74 -5.65 -2.42
N MET A 138 -7.98 -6.16 -1.45
CA MET A 138 -8.12 -5.75 -0.05
C MET A 138 -7.87 -4.25 0.11
N LEU A 139 -6.84 -3.72 -0.55
CA LEU A 139 -6.52 -2.29 -0.53
C LEU A 139 -7.63 -1.45 -1.15
N TYR A 140 -8.26 -1.92 -2.23
CA TYR A 140 -9.45 -1.28 -2.80
C TYR A 140 -10.57 -1.18 -1.77
N ALA A 141 -10.89 -2.29 -1.10
CA ALA A 141 -11.93 -2.34 -0.08
C ALA A 141 -11.60 -1.42 1.11
N ARG A 142 -10.31 -1.37 1.51
CA ARG A 142 -9.80 -0.46 2.55
C ARG A 142 -9.95 1.00 2.14
N ASP A 143 -9.55 1.37 0.92
CA ASP A 143 -9.68 2.74 0.39
C ASP A 143 -11.16 3.19 0.42
N GLN A 144 -12.09 2.33 -0.04
CA GLN A 144 -13.52 2.64 -0.01
C GLN A 144 -14.07 2.77 1.42
N PHE A 145 -13.57 1.96 2.35
CA PHE A 145 -13.95 2.03 3.75
C PHE A 145 -13.47 3.34 4.39
N ILE A 146 -12.21 3.71 4.20
CA ILE A 146 -11.62 4.98 4.71
C ILE A 146 -12.38 6.18 4.13
N LEU A 147 -12.67 6.19 2.82
CA LEU A 147 -13.45 7.26 2.20
C LEU A 147 -14.88 7.38 2.74
N ASN A 148 -15.46 6.28 3.24
CA ASN A 148 -16.79 6.30 3.85
C ASN A 148 -16.73 6.75 5.31
N ILE A 149 -15.80 6.23 6.12
CA ILE A 149 -15.67 6.63 7.53
C ILE A 149 -15.12 8.04 7.69
N SER A 150 -14.26 8.50 6.79
CA SER A 150 -13.80 9.90 6.78
C SER A 150 -14.95 10.90 6.63
N LYS A 151 -16.14 10.49 6.17
CA LYS A 151 -17.35 11.35 6.19
C LYS A 151 -17.83 11.63 7.62
N ASN A 152 -17.58 10.72 8.55
CA ASN A 152 -18.03 10.76 9.94
C ASN A 152 -16.94 11.16 10.95
N SER A 153 -15.69 11.35 10.48
CA SER A 153 -14.50 11.68 11.29
C SER A 153 -13.93 10.56 12.17
N ASP A 154 -14.28 9.28 11.94
CA ASP A 154 -13.84 8.16 12.81
C ASP A 154 -12.57 7.42 12.31
N VAL A 155 -11.77 8.03 11.41
CA VAL A 155 -10.55 7.37 10.88
C VAL A 155 -9.49 7.20 11.99
N GLU A 156 -9.41 8.17 12.90
CA GLU A 156 -8.50 8.13 14.05
C GLU A 156 -8.79 6.92 14.95
N ASP A 157 -10.06 6.73 15.33
CA ASP A 157 -10.51 5.58 16.12
C ASP A 157 -10.18 4.26 15.42
N TRP A 158 -10.37 4.18 14.11
CA TRP A 158 -10.05 2.98 13.36
C TRP A 158 -8.55 2.68 13.32
N VAL A 159 -7.68 3.68 13.13
CA VAL A 159 -6.22 3.48 13.21
C VAL A 159 -5.83 3.02 14.62
N HIS A 160 -6.38 3.64 15.66
CA HIS A 160 -6.13 3.23 17.04
C HIS A 160 -6.59 1.80 17.35
N GLN A 161 -7.71 1.34 16.77
CA GLN A 161 -8.16 -0.05 16.91
C GLN A 161 -7.22 -1.04 16.20
N ASN A 162 -6.59 -0.64 15.09
CA ASN A 162 -5.63 -1.47 14.36
C ASN A 162 -4.21 -1.41 14.95
N TYR A 163 -3.92 -0.41 15.78
CA TYR A 163 -2.69 -0.34 16.56
C TYR A 163 -2.80 -1.27 17.79
N ILE A 164 -2.23 -2.47 17.66
CA ILE A 164 -2.30 -3.53 18.68
C ILE A 164 -1.22 -3.26 19.73
N ASN A 165 -1.49 -2.31 20.63
CA ASN A 165 -0.57 -1.93 21.69
C ASN A 165 -0.74 -2.83 22.92
N VAL A 166 -0.09 -4.00 22.92
CA VAL A 166 -0.18 -4.98 24.01
C VAL A 166 1.20 -5.37 24.54
N ASP A 167 1.24 -5.81 25.79
CA ASP A 167 2.44 -6.41 26.40
C ASP A 167 2.64 -7.87 25.92
N ASP A 168 3.70 -8.53 26.40
CA ASP A 168 4.01 -9.92 26.04
C ASP A 168 2.94 -10.93 26.50
N LYS A 169 2.01 -10.52 27.38
CA LYS A 169 0.89 -11.33 27.87
C LYS A 169 -0.42 -11.00 27.15
N GLY A 170 -0.40 -10.07 26.19
CA GLY A 170 -1.58 -9.62 25.45
C GLY A 170 -2.45 -8.61 26.20
N ILE A 171 -1.94 -8.00 27.28
CA ILE A 171 -2.65 -6.97 28.05
C ILE A 171 -2.47 -5.62 27.36
N GLN A 172 -3.55 -4.85 27.20
CA GLN A 172 -3.48 -3.52 26.59
C GLN A 172 -2.57 -2.58 27.38
N ILE A 173 -1.67 -1.92 26.65
CA ILE A 173 -0.75 -0.92 27.18
C ILE A 173 -1.38 0.46 27.05
N ASN A 174 -1.45 1.18 28.17
CA ASN A 174 -1.77 2.59 28.16
C ASN A 174 -0.50 3.40 27.85
N LEU A 175 -0.52 4.19 26.77
CA LEU A 175 0.58 5.08 26.38
C LEU A 175 0.96 6.10 27.47
N SER A 176 0.12 6.32 28.47
CA SER A 176 0.41 7.23 29.60
C SER A 176 1.36 6.63 30.63
N ASP A 177 1.55 5.31 30.61
CA ASP A 177 2.51 4.63 31.48
C ASP A 177 3.90 4.62 30.82
N SER A 178 4.83 5.35 31.42
CA SER A 178 6.20 5.51 30.90
C SER A 178 7.01 4.21 30.87
N LYS A 179 6.61 3.19 31.65
CA LYS A 179 7.31 1.90 31.69
C LYS A 179 7.16 1.09 30.41
N PHE A 180 6.11 1.35 29.63
CA PHE A 180 5.78 0.56 28.45
C PHE A 180 6.06 1.27 27.12
N LEU A 181 6.67 2.47 27.16
CA LEU A 181 6.92 3.27 25.95
C LEU A 181 7.83 2.55 24.94
N GLU A 182 8.81 1.76 25.42
CA GLU A 182 9.65 0.93 24.55
C GLU A 182 8.82 -0.12 23.81
N LYS A 183 7.91 -0.80 24.51
CA LYS A 183 7.03 -1.80 23.90
C LYS A 183 6.03 -1.15 22.95
N SER A 184 5.45 -0.01 23.31
CA SER A 184 4.57 0.76 22.43
C SER A 184 5.26 1.22 21.15
N MET A 185 6.52 1.65 21.24
CA MET A 185 7.34 1.98 20.08
C MET A 185 7.48 0.77 19.13
N GLN A 186 7.75 -0.43 19.66
CA GLN A 186 7.85 -1.66 18.86
C GLN A 186 6.50 -2.08 18.28
N ASN A 187 5.42 -1.96 19.04
CA ASN A 187 4.08 -2.36 18.63
C ASN A 187 3.53 -1.54 17.46
N LEU A 188 4.16 -0.42 17.07
CA LEU A 188 3.78 0.31 15.86
C LEU A 188 3.87 -0.56 14.61
N GLU A 189 4.77 -1.55 14.60
CA GLU A 189 4.86 -2.56 13.52
C GLU A 189 3.55 -3.34 13.34
N SER A 190 2.62 -3.34 14.31
CA SER A 190 1.32 -4.00 14.17
C SER A 190 0.49 -3.46 13.01
N LEU A 191 0.73 -2.20 12.63
CA LEU A 191 0.06 -1.48 11.53
C LEU A 191 0.60 -1.88 10.15
N SER A 192 1.70 -2.61 10.09
CA SER A 192 2.36 -3.00 8.84
C SER A 192 1.60 -4.09 8.09
N LEU A 193 1.84 -4.18 6.78
CA LEU A 193 1.41 -5.33 5.99
C LEU A 193 2.09 -6.62 6.47
N GLU A 194 3.35 -6.54 6.91
CA GLU A 194 4.09 -7.67 7.48
C GLU A 194 3.35 -8.30 8.65
N SER A 195 2.94 -7.49 9.64
CA SER A 195 2.15 -7.93 10.78
C SER A 195 0.84 -8.61 10.37
N LEU A 196 0.18 -8.13 9.32
CA LEU A 196 -1.02 -8.78 8.77
C LEU A 196 -0.68 -10.16 8.17
N LEU A 197 0.36 -10.25 7.34
CA LEU A 197 0.75 -11.50 6.68
C LEU A 197 1.33 -12.52 7.68
N ASP A 198 2.04 -12.07 8.71
CA ASP A 198 2.59 -12.90 9.79
C ASP A 198 1.47 -13.53 10.62
N ARG A 199 0.41 -12.76 10.95
CA ARG A 199 -0.79 -13.30 11.63
C ARG A 199 -1.50 -14.37 10.80
N LEU A 200 -1.53 -14.22 9.48
CA LEU A 200 -2.05 -15.23 8.56
C LEU A 200 -1.11 -16.45 8.43
N LYS A 201 0.16 -16.33 8.84
CA LYS A 201 1.22 -17.35 8.71
C LYS A 201 1.56 -17.65 7.25
N VAL A 202 1.71 -16.59 6.46
CA VAL A 202 2.17 -16.68 5.07
C VAL A 202 3.60 -17.24 5.01
N ARG A 203 3.86 -18.17 4.09
CA ARG A 203 5.21 -18.72 3.89
C ARG A 203 6.21 -17.63 3.48
N GLY A 204 7.45 -17.72 3.99
CA GLY A 204 8.48 -16.69 3.82
C GLY A 204 8.91 -16.40 2.37
N ASP A 205 8.93 -17.40 1.50
CA ASP A 205 9.21 -17.22 0.06
C ASP A 205 8.09 -16.42 -0.62
N LEU A 206 6.83 -16.76 -0.40
CA LEU A 206 5.66 -16.02 -0.87
C LEU A 206 5.66 -14.59 -0.32
N PHE A 207 5.92 -14.46 0.99
CA PHE A 207 6.02 -13.18 1.69
C PHE A 207 7.05 -12.26 0.99
N SER A 208 8.28 -12.72 0.81
CA SER A 208 9.34 -11.90 0.20
C SER A 208 9.02 -11.47 -1.25
N ASN A 209 8.46 -12.38 -2.04
CA ASN A 209 8.10 -12.10 -3.43
C ASN A 209 6.91 -11.13 -3.55
N ILE A 210 5.96 -11.15 -2.60
CA ILE A 210 4.86 -10.16 -2.53
C ILE A 210 5.42 -8.74 -2.40
N PHE A 211 6.34 -8.51 -1.45
CA PHE A 211 6.94 -7.19 -1.25
C PHE A 211 7.82 -6.76 -2.42
N GLN A 212 8.54 -7.69 -3.05
CA GLN A 212 9.34 -7.40 -4.24
C GLN A 212 8.50 -6.81 -5.38
N ILE A 213 7.24 -7.25 -5.53
CA ILE A 213 6.33 -6.73 -6.55
C ILE A 213 5.62 -5.47 -6.07
N LEU A 214 5.04 -5.46 -4.87
CA LEU A 214 4.23 -4.34 -4.37
C LEU A 214 5.05 -3.05 -4.10
N ASN A 215 6.38 -3.16 -3.97
CA ASN A 215 7.27 -2.00 -3.86
C ASN A 215 7.61 -1.36 -5.21
N GLN A 216 7.20 -1.95 -6.33
CA GLN A 216 7.42 -1.40 -7.66
C GLN A 216 6.44 -0.27 -8.00
N LYS A 217 6.73 0.44 -9.11
CA LYS A 217 5.80 1.44 -9.63
C LYS A 217 4.54 0.77 -10.20
N PRO A 218 3.38 1.44 -10.15
CA PRO A 218 2.11 0.89 -10.66
C PRO A 218 2.18 0.30 -12.07
N GLY A 219 2.90 0.93 -13.01
CA GLY A 219 3.07 0.41 -14.37
C GLY A 219 3.84 -0.93 -14.45
N GLU A 220 4.84 -1.12 -13.59
CA GLU A 220 5.60 -2.37 -13.51
C GLU A 220 4.74 -3.50 -12.91
N ILE A 221 3.97 -3.19 -11.86
CA ILE A 221 3.02 -4.12 -11.25
C ILE A 221 1.98 -4.57 -12.29
N LEU A 222 1.41 -3.63 -13.04
CA LEU A 222 0.44 -3.94 -14.10
C LEU A 222 1.00 -4.88 -15.17
N ASN A 223 2.24 -4.62 -15.61
CA ASN A 223 2.91 -5.48 -16.60
C ASN A 223 3.14 -6.90 -16.07
N GLN A 224 3.34 -7.07 -14.76
CA GLN A 224 3.44 -8.40 -14.17
C GLN A 224 2.07 -9.08 -14.02
N LEU A 225 1.06 -8.32 -13.58
CA LEU A 225 -0.30 -8.83 -13.40
C LEU A 225 -0.99 -9.19 -14.72
N SER A 226 -0.55 -8.65 -15.86
CA SER A 226 -1.10 -9.00 -17.18
C SER A 226 -0.91 -10.48 -17.57
N LEU A 227 -0.11 -11.23 -16.81
CA LEU A 227 0.09 -12.67 -17.00
C LEU A 227 -1.05 -13.53 -16.44
N ILE A 228 -1.86 -12.96 -15.56
CA ILE A 228 -3.01 -13.63 -14.94
C ILE A 228 -4.28 -12.83 -15.19
N LYS A 229 -5.43 -13.48 -15.00
CA LYS A 229 -6.71 -12.77 -14.96
C LYS A 229 -6.84 -12.09 -13.59
N VAL A 230 -7.02 -10.77 -13.58
CA VAL A 230 -7.26 -9.99 -12.37
C VAL A 230 -8.69 -9.46 -12.31
N GLU A 231 -9.19 -9.26 -11.10
CA GLU A 231 -10.48 -8.62 -10.85
C GLU A 231 -10.43 -7.13 -11.26
N PRO A 232 -11.55 -6.55 -11.76
CA PRO A 232 -11.59 -5.16 -12.22
C PRO A 232 -11.19 -4.13 -11.17
N GLU A 233 -11.41 -4.42 -9.88
CA GLU A 233 -11.11 -3.56 -8.74
C GLU A 233 -9.60 -3.32 -8.53
N VAL A 234 -8.74 -4.18 -9.10
CA VAL A 234 -7.28 -4.07 -8.96
C VAL A 234 -6.72 -2.86 -9.73
N LEU A 235 -7.25 -2.57 -10.92
CA LEU A 235 -6.74 -1.49 -11.77
C LEU A 235 -6.93 -0.10 -11.14
N PRO A 236 -8.13 0.26 -10.63
CA PRO A 236 -8.35 1.54 -9.96
C PRO A 236 -7.40 1.81 -8.79
N VAL A 237 -6.99 0.78 -8.04
CA VAL A 237 -6.08 0.92 -6.88
C VAL A 237 -4.73 1.49 -7.31
N LEU A 238 -4.23 1.01 -8.44
CA LEU A 238 -2.95 1.42 -9.02
C LEU A 238 -3.07 2.79 -9.70
N GLU A 239 -4.15 3.02 -10.45
CA GLU A 239 -4.43 4.32 -11.10
C GLU A 239 -4.56 5.46 -10.07
N LYS A 240 -5.28 5.24 -8.97
CA LYS A 240 -5.51 6.22 -7.91
C LYS A 240 -4.26 6.57 -7.10
N ARG A 241 -3.12 5.90 -7.32
CA ARG A 241 -1.83 6.22 -6.69
C ARG A 241 -0.83 6.86 -7.67
N GLY A 242 -1.18 6.93 -8.95
CA GLY A 242 -0.38 7.58 -9.99
C GLY A 242 0.97 6.90 -10.19
N SER A 243 2.05 7.60 -9.90
CA SER A 243 3.42 7.06 -10.01
C SER A 243 3.97 6.47 -8.71
N ARG A 244 3.20 6.53 -7.61
CA ARG A 244 3.63 6.07 -6.29
C ARG A 244 3.32 4.58 -6.13
N SER A 245 4.26 3.84 -5.55
CA SER A 245 4.04 2.43 -5.18
C SER A 245 2.86 2.30 -4.21
N PRO A 246 2.10 1.18 -4.26
CA PRO A 246 1.06 0.88 -3.28
C PRO A 246 1.56 0.87 -1.84
N LEU A 247 2.82 0.46 -1.64
CA LEU A 247 3.47 0.40 -0.35
C LEU A 247 4.47 1.55 -0.15
N LEU A 248 4.52 2.06 1.07
CA LEU A 248 5.56 2.91 1.61
C LEU A 248 6.45 2.07 2.52
N GLN A 249 7.70 1.87 2.14
CA GLN A 249 8.69 1.19 2.98
C GLN A 249 9.25 2.17 4.01
N LEU A 250 8.93 1.98 5.29
CA LEU A 250 9.52 2.75 6.40
C LEU A 250 10.89 2.17 6.80
N HIS A 251 10.98 0.84 6.89
CA HIS A 251 12.21 0.06 6.96
C HIS A 251 11.99 -1.34 6.35
N PRO A 252 13.02 -2.22 6.22
CA PRO A 252 12.90 -3.49 5.49
C PRO A 252 11.83 -4.48 5.94
N ARG A 253 11.23 -4.28 7.11
CA ARG A 253 10.21 -5.15 7.72
C ARG A 253 8.97 -4.36 8.18
N PHE A 254 8.81 -3.14 7.66
CA PHE A 254 7.66 -2.30 7.97
C PHE A 254 7.24 -1.51 6.73
N HIS A 255 6.20 -1.99 6.06
CA HIS A 255 5.53 -1.29 4.98
C HIS A 255 4.11 -0.87 5.38
N LEU A 256 3.76 0.37 5.03
CA LEU A 256 2.42 0.92 5.16
C LEU A 256 1.79 1.08 3.77
N PHE A 257 0.46 1.06 3.70
CA PHE A 257 -0.23 1.41 2.46
C PHE A 257 -0.15 2.91 2.22
N GLN A 258 0.15 3.30 0.98
CA GLN A 258 0.08 4.71 0.59
C GLN A 258 -1.37 5.16 0.39
N PRO A 259 -1.71 6.40 0.79
CA PRO A 259 -3.05 6.95 0.59
C PRO A 259 -3.32 7.17 -0.89
N SER A 260 -4.56 6.91 -1.29
CA SER A 260 -5.05 7.18 -2.64
C SER A 260 -5.19 8.70 -2.88
N PHE A 261 -5.21 9.13 -4.15
CA PHE A 261 -5.49 10.53 -4.49
C PHE A 261 -6.87 10.99 -4.00
N GLU A 262 -7.85 10.10 -3.99
CA GLU A 262 -9.19 10.39 -3.48
C GLU A 262 -9.16 10.65 -1.96
N GLU A 263 -8.40 9.86 -1.21
CA GLU A 263 -8.24 10.06 0.23
C GLU A 263 -7.57 11.41 0.53
N LEU A 264 -6.49 11.74 -0.20
CA LEU A 264 -5.79 13.02 -0.09
C LEU A 264 -6.71 14.23 -0.36
N LEU A 265 -7.72 14.06 -1.21
CA LEU A 265 -8.67 15.11 -1.62
C LEU A 265 -10.06 14.97 -0.97
N SER A 266 -10.22 14.06 -0.01
CA SER A 266 -11.52 13.64 0.55
C SER A 266 -12.33 14.78 1.20
N PHE A 267 -11.66 15.83 1.68
CA PHE A 267 -12.29 17.02 2.28
C PHE A 267 -13.22 17.78 1.30
N ARG A 268 -13.06 17.64 -0.02
CA ARG A 268 -13.96 18.27 -1.02
C ARG A 268 -15.34 17.62 -1.12
N HIS A 269 -15.48 16.35 -0.77
CA HIS A 269 -16.74 15.63 -0.93
C HIS A 269 -17.77 15.90 0.18
N THR A 270 -17.38 16.61 1.24
CA THR A 270 -18.24 16.94 2.39
C THR A 270 -18.54 18.43 2.46
N SER A 271 -18.93 19.03 1.33
CA SER A 271 -19.46 20.40 1.31
C SER A 271 -20.88 20.42 1.89
N LYS A 272 -21.04 20.68 3.20
CA LYS A 272 -22.20 21.41 3.81
C LYS A 272 -22.30 21.32 5.35
N GLU A 273 -21.56 20.46 6.03
CA GLU A 273 -21.70 20.32 7.50
C GLU A 273 -20.64 21.09 8.27
N LYS A 274 -21.10 21.86 9.26
CA LYS A 274 -20.41 22.98 9.92
C LYS A 274 -19.21 22.63 10.83
N ASN A 275 -18.68 21.41 10.79
CA ASN A 275 -17.53 21.00 11.60
C ASN A 275 -16.39 20.50 10.71
N GLU A 276 -15.78 21.43 9.97
CA GLU A 276 -14.55 21.17 9.21
C GLU A 276 -13.33 21.26 10.14
N GLN A 277 -13.10 20.21 10.94
CA GLN A 277 -11.74 19.91 11.38
C GLN A 277 -11.02 19.16 10.26
N ASN A 278 -9.76 19.53 10.02
CA ASN A 278 -8.88 18.95 9.02
C ASN A 278 -8.99 17.43 9.03
N LYS A 279 -9.59 16.85 7.98
CA LYS A 279 -9.64 15.40 7.81
C LYS A 279 -8.23 14.90 7.50
N SER A 280 -7.65 14.22 8.47
CA SER A 280 -6.36 13.57 8.36
C SER A 280 -6.52 12.23 7.63
N THR A 281 -5.59 11.94 6.73
CA THR A 281 -5.43 10.63 6.11
C THR A 281 -5.00 9.59 7.14
N GLU A 282 -5.15 8.31 6.80
CA GLU A 282 -4.66 7.22 7.64
C GLU A 282 -3.16 7.42 7.98
N LEU A 283 -2.37 7.78 6.97
CA LEU A 283 -0.92 7.95 7.13
C LEU A 283 -0.56 9.14 8.04
N GLU A 284 -1.31 10.24 7.97
CA GLU A 284 -1.15 11.39 8.87
C GLU A 284 -1.49 11.01 10.31
N ILE A 285 -2.52 10.18 10.55
CA ILE A 285 -2.85 9.69 11.90
C ILE A 285 -1.78 8.74 12.43
N ILE A 286 -1.25 7.85 11.59
CA ILE A 286 -0.11 7.00 11.97
C ILE A 286 1.11 7.86 12.31
N PHE A 287 1.38 8.91 11.53
CA PHE A 287 2.42 9.87 11.86
C PHE A 287 2.19 10.54 13.21
N GLU A 288 0.94 10.83 13.57
CA GLU A 288 0.63 11.36 14.89
C GLU A 288 0.87 10.37 16.03
N LEU A 289 0.62 9.08 15.82
CA LEU A 289 1.03 8.05 16.78
C LEU A 289 2.54 8.06 17.02
N PHE A 290 3.34 8.18 15.96
CA PHE A 290 4.79 8.33 16.07
C PHE A 290 5.17 9.59 16.85
N ASN A 291 4.55 10.74 16.56
CA ASN A 291 4.79 11.99 17.28
C ASN A 291 4.49 11.86 18.78
N VAL A 292 3.35 11.26 19.14
CA VAL A 292 2.95 11.07 20.54
C VAL A 292 3.93 10.18 21.28
N ILE A 293 4.35 9.07 20.68
CA ILE A 293 5.32 8.14 21.27
C ILE A 293 6.69 8.82 21.41
N ALA A 294 7.19 9.46 20.35
CA ALA A 294 8.45 10.19 20.36
C ALA A 294 8.50 11.26 21.45
N ARG A 295 7.44 12.08 21.54
CA ARG A 295 7.29 13.11 22.57
C ARG A 295 7.35 12.52 23.98
N LYS A 296 6.62 11.44 24.24
CA LYS A 296 6.58 10.79 25.56
C LYS A 296 7.92 10.16 25.93
N ILE A 297 8.58 9.53 24.98
CA ILE A 297 9.94 9.01 25.14
C ILE A 297 10.90 10.16 25.50
N LEU A 298 10.86 11.28 24.79
CA LEU A 298 11.73 12.43 25.06
C LEU A 298 11.49 13.02 26.45
N LEU A 299 10.23 13.15 26.88
CA LEU A 299 9.89 13.59 28.24
C LEU A 299 10.39 12.62 29.33
N GLN A 300 10.57 11.34 29.01
CA GLN A 300 11.10 10.34 29.94
C GLN A 300 12.62 10.37 30.03
N ILE A 301 13.31 10.58 28.90
CA ILE A 301 14.77 10.43 28.82
C ILE A 301 15.52 11.76 29.04
N LEU A 302 14.92 12.89 28.68
CA LEU A 302 15.56 14.19 28.84
C LEU A 302 15.39 14.71 30.28
N PRO A 303 16.44 15.30 30.88
CA PRO A 303 16.32 16.06 32.11
C PRO A 303 15.26 17.16 32.01
N GLY A 304 14.60 17.48 33.14
CA GLY A 304 13.49 18.44 33.17
C GLY A 304 13.81 19.79 32.50
N GLU A 305 15.01 20.34 32.73
CA GLU A 305 15.46 21.60 32.11
C GLU A 305 15.60 21.50 30.58
N GLU A 306 16.11 20.36 30.08
CA GLU A 306 16.29 20.07 28.66
C GLU A 306 14.97 19.69 27.95
N SER A 307 13.91 19.38 28.71
CA SER A 307 12.59 19.04 28.17
C SER A 307 11.61 20.23 28.09
N SER A 308 12.02 21.40 28.59
CA SER A 308 11.18 22.61 28.72
C SER A 308 10.61 23.16 27.40
N TRP A 309 11.23 22.81 26.28
CA TRP A 309 10.74 23.19 24.95
C TRP A 309 9.63 22.27 24.42
N ILE A 310 9.43 21.09 25.01
CA ILE A 310 8.46 20.11 24.56
C ILE A 310 7.06 20.63 24.93
N GLU A 311 6.27 20.95 23.92
CA GLU A 311 4.89 21.39 24.13
C GLU A 311 4.03 20.27 24.71
N LEU A 312 3.05 20.63 25.55
CA LEU A 312 2.14 19.65 26.16
C LEU A 312 1.23 18.97 25.12
N THR A 313 0.93 19.70 24.05
CA THR A 313 0.05 19.30 22.94
C THR A 313 0.55 20.00 21.68
N GLY A 314 0.63 19.30 20.56
CA GLY A 314 1.00 19.89 19.28
C GLY A 314 1.93 19.02 18.45
N HIS A 315 1.89 19.25 17.13
CA HIS A 315 2.55 18.45 16.10
C HIS A 315 3.71 19.23 15.42
N SER A 316 3.85 20.51 15.74
CA SER A 316 4.82 21.46 15.17
C SER A 316 6.29 21.08 15.43
N GLN A 317 6.55 20.20 16.41
CA GLN A 317 7.89 19.91 16.92
C GLN A 317 8.46 18.57 16.42
N ALA A 318 7.79 17.89 15.48
CA ALA A 318 8.17 16.55 15.01
C ALA A 318 9.64 16.45 14.53
N GLU A 319 10.13 17.44 13.77
CA GLU A 319 11.55 17.49 13.37
C GLU A 319 12.51 17.55 14.55
N ARG A 320 12.16 18.37 15.55
CA ARG A 320 12.98 18.54 16.74
C ARG A 320 12.95 17.27 17.58
N TYR A 321 11.80 16.59 17.69
CA TYR A 321 11.71 15.28 18.33
C TYR A 321 12.63 14.27 17.65
N LEU A 322 12.56 14.15 16.33
CA LEU A 322 13.40 13.25 15.56
C LEU A 322 14.90 13.56 15.71
N GLN A 323 15.28 14.84 15.68
CA GLN A 323 16.66 15.26 15.87
C GLN A 323 17.21 14.91 17.25
N GLU A 324 16.43 15.11 18.31
CA GLU A 324 16.87 14.77 19.67
C GLU A 324 16.95 13.26 19.89
N LEU A 325 15.99 12.48 19.37
CA LEU A 325 16.07 11.01 19.41
C LEU A 325 17.33 10.48 18.70
N LYS A 326 17.69 11.06 17.55
CA LYS A 326 18.92 10.70 16.81
C LYS A 326 20.21 11.00 17.58
N LYS A 327 20.22 12.05 18.41
CA LYS A 327 21.40 12.43 19.21
C LYS A 327 21.53 11.58 20.46
N HIS A 328 20.43 11.06 20.99
CA HIS A 328 20.42 10.45 22.30
C HIS A 328 21.14 9.07 22.33
N PRO A 329 22.14 8.86 23.20
CA PRO A 329 22.96 7.64 23.25
C PRO A 329 22.18 6.33 23.41
N ALA A 330 21.01 6.41 24.05
CA ALA A 330 20.15 5.25 24.30
C ALA A 330 19.61 4.61 23.00
N PHE A 331 19.46 5.41 21.94
CA PHE A 331 18.95 4.95 20.64
C PHE A 331 20.08 4.64 19.65
N THR A 332 21.22 5.32 19.75
CA THR A 332 22.38 5.09 18.87
C THR A 332 23.20 3.86 19.28
N SER A 333 23.23 3.51 20.57
CA SER A 333 23.96 2.33 21.07
C SER A 333 23.17 1.02 21.00
N GLY A 334 21.84 1.09 20.82
CA GLY A 334 20.94 -0.07 20.75
C GLY A 334 20.82 -0.89 22.04
N LYS A 335 21.49 -0.49 23.14
CA LYS A 335 21.55 -1.25 24.39
C LYS A 335 20.42 -0.95 25.36
N SER A 336 19.75 0.19 25.21
CA SER A 336 18.78 0.70 26.20
C SER A 336 17.35 0.77 25.68
N TRP A 337 17.17 0.84 24.36
CA TRP A 337 15.87 0.85 23.69
C TRP A 337 15.92 -0.10 22.49
N ALA A 338 15.45 -1.33 22.67
CA ALA A 338 15.40 -2.31 21.59
C ALA A 338 14.44 -1.83 20.49
N GLY A 339 14.89 -1.90 19.23
CA GLY A 339 14.15 -1.38 18.08
C GLY A 339 14.21 0.14 17.91
N GLY A 340 14.93 0.88 18.78
CA GLY A 340 15.00 2.34 18.71
C GLY A 340 15.56 2.90 17.39
N GLY A 341 16.54 2.21 16.79
CA GLY A 341 17.09 2.60 15.49
C GLY A 341 16.10 2.41 14.34
N ASP A 342 15.32 1.33 14.36
CA ASP A 342 14.28 1.06 13.36
C ASP A 342 13.12 2.07 13.50
N PHE A 343 12.74 2.41 14.74
CA PHE A 343 11.76 3.46 15.03
C PHE A 343 12.20 4.83 14.46
N ILE A 344 13.44 5.26 14.73
CA ILE A 344 13.96 6.53 14.21
C ILE A 344 13.95 6.56 12.68
N ARG A 345 14.35 5.46 12.04
CA ARG A 345 14.34 5.33 10.58
C ARG A 345 12.91 5.45 10.03
N SER A 346 11.98 4.70 10.61
CA SER A 346 10.57 4.78 10.24
C SER A 346 10.01 6.18 10.41
N TYR A 347 10.30 6.82 11.53
CA TYR A 347 9.80 8.15 11.84
C TYR A 347 10.31 9.20 10.86
N GLU A 348 11.59 9.12 10.47
CA GLU A 348 12.18 9.99 9.45
C GLU A 348 11.53 9.83 8.08
N VAL A 349 11.37 8.59 7.61
CA VAL A 349 10.72 8.31 6.32
C VAL A 349 9.27 8.79 6.33
N LEU A 350 8.55 8.56 7.43
CA LEU A 350 7.17 8.96 7.57
C LEU A 350 7.01 10.49 7.58
N LEU A 351 7.84 11.21 8.35
CA LEU A 351 7.88 12.68 8.38
C LEU A 351 8.11 13.27 6.98
N GLN A 352 9.10 12.73 6.24
CA GLN A 352 9.39 13.21 4.89
C GLN A 352 8.26 12.88 3.91
N THR A 353 7.61 11.73 4.08
CA THR A 353 6.50 11.31 3.24
C THR A 353 5.28 12.18 3.45
N VAL A 354 4.89 12.45 4.70
CA VAL A 354 3.76 13.33 5.03
C VAL A 354 3.95 14.72 4.39
N ARG A 355 5.14 15.32 4.50
CA ARG A 355 5.45 16.59 3.84
C ARG A 355 5.33 16.55 2.32
N THR A 356 5.79 15.45 1.74
CA THR A 356 5.68 15.24 0.29
C THR A 356 4.22 15.12 -0.12
N LEU A 357 3.39 14.44 0.68
CA LEU A 357 1.95 14.31 0.45
C LEU A 357 1.19 15.61 0.67
N GLU A 358 1.57 16.44 1.64
CA GLU A 358 1.02 17.80 1.81
C GLU A 358 1.28 18.66 0.57
N HIS A 359 2.51 18.64 0.05
CA HIS A 359 2.84 19.34 -1.19
C HIS A 359 2.05 18.77 -2.38
N LEU A 360 1.94 17.44 -2.49
CA LEU A 360 1.17 16.79 -3.55
C LEU A 360 -0.32 17.16 -3.47
N LYS A 361 -0.91 17.13 -2.27
CA LYS A 361 -2.29 17.53 -2.00
C LYS A 361 -2.53 18.96 -2.46
N LYS A 362 -1.63 19.88 -2.09
CA LYS A 362 -1.66 21.28 -2.51
C LYS A 362 -1.61 21.43 -4.04
N GLU A 363 -0.65 20.79 -4.70
CA GLU A 363 -0.52 20.85 -6.16
C GLU A 363 -1.72 20.23 -6.89
N SER A 364 -2.19 19.07 -6.42
CA SER A 364 -3.38 18.40 -6.95
C SER A 364 -4.63 19.28 -6.83
N LEU A 365 -4.80 20.00 -5.72
CA LEU A 365 -5.90 20.95 -5.55
C LEU A 365 -5.84 22.10 -6.53
N ILE A 366 -4.67 22.72 -6.67
CA ILE A 366 -4.50 23.84 -7.60
C ILE A 366 -4.78 23.39 -9.03
N ASN A 367 -4.31 22.21 -9.43
CA ASN A 367 -4.57 21.62 -10.74
C ASN A 367 -6.06 21.32 -10.96
N LEU A 368 -6.75 20.82 -9.94
CA LEU A 368 -8.17 20.52 -10.00
C LEU A 368 -9.01 21.80 -10.13
N ILE A 369 -8.74 22.82 -9.32
CA ILE A 369 -9.36 24.16 -9.43
C ILE A 369 -9.09 24.76 -10.81
N THR A 370 -7.86 24.61 -11.31
CA THR A 370 -7.50 25.05 -12.67
C THR A 370 -8.37 24.34 -13.71
N GLY A 371 -8.51 23.02 -13.61
CA GLY A 371 -9.36 22.21 -14.49
C GLY A 371 -10.84 22.63 -14.46
N GLU A 372 -11.40 22.83 -13.27
CA GLU A 372 -12.78 23.29 -13.08
C GLU A 372 -13.04 24.64 -13.78
N ASN A 373 -12.12 25.59 -13.64
CA ASN A 373 -12.21 26.88 -14.32
C ASN A 373 -12.10 26.72 -15.85
N LEU A 374 -11.16 25.90 -16.34
CA LEU A 374 -11.01 25.65 -17.77
C LEU A 374 -12.24 24.97 -18.39
N VAL A 375 -12.92 24.08 -17.67
CA VAL A 375 -14.18 23.47 -18.11
C VAL A 375 -15.26 24.55 -18.25
N ARG A 376 -15.43 25.40 -17.23
CA ARG A 376 -16.35 26.56 -17.29
C ARG A 376 -16.04 27.46 -18.50
N PHE A 377 -14.76 27.63 -18.82
CA PHE A 377 -14.34 28.43 -19.97
C PHE A 377 -14.72 27.81 -21.30
N LYS A 378 -14.60 26.49 -21.44
CA LYS A 378 -15.01 25.75 -22.63
C LYS A 378 -16.53 25.73 -22.81
N GLU A 379 -17.28 25.70 -21.72
CA GLU A 379 -18.75 25.68 -21.74
C GLU A 379 -19.37 27.05 -22.04
N SER A 380 -18.62 28.14 -21.81
CA SER A 380 -19.07 29.48 -22.16
C SER A 380 -19.09 29.70 -23.67
N LYS A 381 -20.23 30.16 -24.18
CA LYS A 381 -20.40 30.58 -25.58
C LYS A 381 -19.81 31.96 -25.87
N GLU A 382 -19.45 32.71 -24.83
CA GLU A 382 -18.93 34.08 -24.92
C GLU A 382 -17.52 34.19 -24.34
N PRO A 383 -16.72 35.19 -24.78
CA PRO A 383 -15.41 35.45 -24.19
C PRO A 383 -15.52 35.71 -22.69
N ILE A 384 -14.81 34.91 -21.89
CA ILE A 384 -14.79 35.08 -20.44
C ILE A 384 -13.72 36.08 -20.04
N HIS A 385 -14.14 37.14 -19.35
CA HIS A 385 -13.24 37.92 -18.52
C HIS A 385 -12.98 37.12 -17.24
N PHE A 386 -11.72 36.84 -16.88
CA PHE A 386 -11.39 36.07 -15.68
C PHE A 386 -10.47 36.89 -14.78
N ASP A 387 -10.98 37.23 -13.60
CA ASP A 387 -10.34 38.10 -12.62
C ASP A 387 -10.56 37.56 -11.19
N LEU A 388 -10.05 38.27 -10.18
CA LEU A 388 -10.21 37.84 -8.79
C LEU A 388 -11.68 37.89 -8.34
N SER A 389 -12.51 38.74 -8.93
CA SER A 389 -13.91 38.96 -8.54
C SER A 389 -14.81 37.79 -8.92
N ASN A 390 -14.48 37.09 -10.02
CA ASN A 390 -15.22 35.92 -10.50
C ASN A 390 -14.48 34.59 -10.33
N PHE A 391 -13.34 34.61 -9.64
CA PHE A 391 -12.66 33.39 -9.22
C PHE A 391 -13.45 32.72 -8.09
N GLU A 392 -14.30 31.77 -8.42
CA GLU A 392 -15.13 31.01 -7.47
C GLU A 392 -14.42 29.74 -6.99
N VAL A 393 -13.99 29.75 -5.72
CA VAL A 393 -13.45 28.57 -5.01
C VAL A 393 -14.04 28.54 -3.61
N ASP A 394 -14.33 27.35 -3.11
CA ASP A 394 -14.81 27.09 -1.75
C ASP A 394 -13.73 27.43 -0.70
N ASP A 395 -14.16 27.97 0.44
CA ASP A 395 -13.26 28.39 1.51
C ASP A 395 -12.48 27.23 2.13
N ALA A 396 -13.05 26.02 2.11
CA ALA A 396 -12.39 24.80 2.59
C ALA A 396 -11.15 24.47 1.75
N SER A 397 -11.25 24.57 0.42
CA SER A 397 -10.12 24.39 -0.49
C SER A 397 -9.06 25.48 -0.32
N ILE A 398 -9.46 26.73 -0.09
CA ILE A 398 -8.51 27.83 0.18
C ILE A 398 -7.72 27.54 1.46
N LYS A 399 -8.41 27.12 2.54
CA LYS A 399 -7.77 26.72 3.80
C LYS A 399 -6.84 25.52 3.62
N SER A 400 -7.28 24.50 2.88
CA SER A 400 -6.52 23.25 2.65
C SER A 400 -5.23 23.48 1.85
N VAL A 401 -5.23 24.41 0.90
CA VAL A 401 -4.02 24.80 0.13
C VAL A 401 -3.03 25.61 1.00
N GLY A 402 -3.50 26.21 2.10
CA GLY A 402 -2.69 27.06 2.97
C GLY A 402 -2.25 28.37 2.30
N MET A 403 -3.07 28.90 1.38
CA MET A 403 -2.81 30.14 0.65
C MET A 403 -3.96 31.12 0.83
N SER A 404 -3.69 32.41 0.66
CA SER A 404 -4.76 33.40 0.49
C SER A 404 -5.48 33.20 -0.84
N ARG A 405 -6.74 33.63 -0.94
CA ARG A 405 -7.53 33.58 -2.20
C ARG A 405 -6.78 34.25 -3.36
N THR A 406 -6.09 35.35 -3.08
CA THR A 406 -5.30 36.10 -4.07
C THR A 406 -4.08 35.35 -4.56
N GLU A 407 -3.35 34.67 -3.67
CA GLU A 407 -2.20 33.83 -4.05
C GLU A 407 -2.65 32.64 -4.90
N LEU A 408 -3.70 31.94 -4.45
CA LEU A 408 -4.30 30.83 -5.17
C LEU A 408 -4.79 31.25 -6.56
N PHE A 409 -5.46 32.41 -6.67
CA PHE A 409 -5.86 32.96 -7.96
C PHE A 409 -4.67 33.20 -8.89
N ARG A 410 -3.56 33.76 -8.40
CA ARG A 410 -2.36 34.00 -9.22
C ARG A 410 -1.77 32.68 -9.74
N GLU A 411 -1.67 31.67 -8.88
CA GLU A 411 -1.18 30.33 -9.25
C GLU A 411 -2.04 29.64 -10.31
N VAL A 412 -3.37 29.72 -10.17
CA VAL A 412 -4.33 29.22 -11.16
C VAL A 412 -4.22 30.00 -12.46
N LEU A 413 -4.15 31.33 -12.39
CA LEU A 413 -4.07 32.20 -13.56
C LEU A 413 -2.77 31.96 -14.35
N GLU A 414 -1.63 31.77 -13.69
CA GLU A 414 -0.36 31.45 -14.36
C GLU A 414 -0.41 30.08 -15.06
N ARG A 415 -0.99 29.05 -14.42
CA ARG A 415 -1.23 27.75 -15.08
C ARG A 415 -2.16 27.85 -16.28
N ILE A 416 -3.20 28.68 -16.21
CA ILE A 416 -4.08 28.94 -17.36
C ILE A 416 -3.31 29.70 -18.46
N ARG A 417 -2.46 30.66 -18.09
CA ARG A 417 -1.64 31.46 -19.02
C ARG A 417 -0.55 30.67 -19.73
N SER A 418 -0.05 29.58 -19.16
CA SER A 418 0.93 28.72 -19.83
C SER A 418 0.31 27.77 -20.88
N ARG A 419 -1.01 27.54 -20.85
CA ARG A 419 -1.71 26.61 -21.76
C ARG A 419 -1.91 27.11 -23.20
N GLU A 420 -1.32 26.49 -24.21
CA GLU A 420 -1.44 27.00 -25.58
C GLU A 420 -2.79 26.77 -26.27
N ASP A 421 -3.67 25.94 -25.70
CA ASP A 421 -4.96 25.55 -26.29
C ASP A 421 -6.10 26.57 -26.13
N PHE A 422 -5.80 27.79 -25.67
CA PHE A 422 -6.77 28.88 -25.52
C PHE A 422 -6.28 30.17 -26.18
N LEU A 423 -7.19 30.87 -26.86
CA LEU A 423 -6.98 32.24 -27.35
C LEU A 423 -7.04 33.22 -26.18
N LYS A 424 -5.92 33.88 -25.90
CA LYS A 424 -5.76 34.77 -24.72
C LYS A 424 -5.54 36.19 -25.18
N LYS A 425 -6.32 37.12 -24.63
CA LYS A 425 -6.10 38.55 -24.81
C LYS A 425 -5.76 39.17 -23.45
N LYS A 426 -4.51 39.58 -23.27
CA LYS A 426 -4.14 40.39 -22.09
C LYS A 426 -4.79 41.76 -22.22
N GLU A 427 -5.44 42.21 -21.16
CA GLU A 427 -5.93 43.59 -21.08
C GLU A 427 -4.73 44.53 -21.17
N LYS A 428 -4.77 45.51 -22.08
CA LYS A 428 -3.73 46.55 -22.14
C LYS A 428 -3.91 47.41 -20.90
N VAL A 429 -2.89 47.43 -20.03
CA VAL A 429 -2.82 48.41 -18.94
C VAL A 429 -3.03 49.79 -19.57
N PRO A 430 -3.98 50.62 -19.09
CA PRO A 430 -4.15 51.96 -19.63
C PRO A 430 -2.83 52.70 -19.37
N GLU A 431 -2.15 53.14 -20.42
CA GLU A 431 -1.13 54.16 -20.29
C GLU A 431 -1.80 55.35 -19.60
N VAL A 432 -1.41 55.59 -18.35
CA VAL A 432 -1.72 56.85 -17.67
C VAL A 432 -1.06 57.91 -18.51
N LYS A 433 -1.85 58.53 -19.41
CA LYS A 433 -1.47 59.79 -20.04
C LYS A 433 -1.23 60.75 -18.88
N ARG A 434 0.04 61.01 -18.58
CA ARG A 434 0.46 62.16 -17.79
C ARG A 434 -0.09 63.37 -18.53
N LEU A 435 -1.20 63.90 -18.03
CA LEU A 435 -1.73 65.19 -18.44
C LEU A 435 -0.68 66.23 -18.00
N GLY A 436 -0.04 66.84 -18.99
CA GLY A 436 0.64 68.13 -18.83
C GLY A 436 -0.35 69.27 -18.96
#